data_AF-E3N081-F1
#
_entry.id   AF-E3N081-F1
#
_cell.length_a   1.000
_cell.length_b   1.000
_cell.length_c   1.000
_cell.angle_alpha   90.00
_cell.angle_beta   90.00
_cell.angle_gamma   90.00
#
_symmetry.space_group_name_H-M   'P 1'
#
loop_
_entity.id
_entity.type
_entity.pdbx_description
1 polymer ?
#
loop_
_entity_poly.entity_id
_entity_poly.type
_entity_poly.pdbx_seq_one_letter_code
_entity_poly.pdbx_strand_id
1 'polypeptide(L)'
;MNAFPVFFFILISTLIPPVTSGTVKRAVHSSGCPKNAEYKECTNICPDKSCQNYQMVSTCFSLRCGPPACICKEGHVYLDGEDKNKGCVRRETCNKLNKIRNQPVP
;
A
#
# COMPACT_ATOMS: atom_id res chain seq x y z
N MET A 1 49.23 39.69 16.49
CA MET A 1 48.31 40.41 15.59
C MET A 1 47.73 39.42 14.61
N ASN A 2 46.41 39.48 14.47
CA ASN A 2 45.50 38.55 13.81
C ASN A 2 45.82 38.29 12.33
N ALA A 3 45.58 37.05 11.87
CA ALA A 3 44.66 36.78 10.75
C ALA A 3 44.59 35.27 10.47
N PHE A 4 43.52 34.63 10.93
CA PHE A 4 43.07 33.33 10.43
C PHE A 4 42.60 33.51 8.98
N PRO A 5 43.11 32.77 7.97
CA PRO A 5 42.41 32.70 6.70
C PRO A 5 41.22 31.76 6.87
N VAL A 6 40.09 32.37 7.19
CA VAL A 6 38.73 31.82 7.12
C VAL A 6 38.44 31.50 5.64
N PHE A 7 39.01 30.41 5.12
CA PHE A 7 38.83 30.00 3.72
C PHE A 7 38.56 28.50 3.57
N PHE A 8 38.11 27.83 4.63
CA PHE A 8 37.82 26.39 4.61
C PHE A 8 36.32 26.03 4.60
N PHE A 9 35.40 27.01 4.61
CA PHE A 9 33.97 26.74 4.80
C PHE A 9 33.02 27.25 3.70
N ILE A 10 33.51 27.82 2.59
CA ILE A 10 32.62 28.42 1.56
C ILE A 10 32.76 27.74 0.18
N LEU A 11 32.83 26.41 0.11
CA LEU A 11 32.83 25.70 -1.19
C LEU A 11 32.06 24.36 -1.22
N ILE A 12 31.20 24.06 -0.23
CA ILE A 12 30.41 22.81 -0.24
C ILE A 12 28.89 23.08 -0.21
N SER A 13 28.44 24.18 -0.82
CA SER A 13 27.03 24.62 -0.68
C SER A 13 26.13 24.42 -1.90
N THR A 14 26.57 23.82 -3.01
CA THR A 14 25.76 23.88 -4.25
C THR A 14 25.67 22.61 -5.08
N LEU A 15 25.52 21.43 -4.45
CA LEU A 15 25.09 20.21 -5.16
C LEU A 15 24.14 19.36 -4.31
N ILE A 16 23.06 19.97 -3.79
CA ILE A 16 21.91 19.18 -3.33
C ILE A 16 20.84 19.31 -4.43
N PRO A 17 20.59 18.26 -5.24
CA PRO A 17 19.48 18.31 -6.19
C PRO A 17 18.18 18.55 -5.42
N PRO A 18 17.24 19.34 -5.95
CA PRO A 18 15.95 19.54 -5.30
C PRO A 18 15.30 18.17 -5.11
N VAL A 19 15.08 17.78 -3.85
CA VAL A 19 14.30 16.59 -3.50
C VAL A 19 12.88 16.87 -3.99
N THR A 20 12.55 16.37 -5.17
CA THR A 20 11.19 16.34 -5.66
C THR A 20 10.42 15.37 -4.78
N SER A 21 9.65 15.93 -3.84
CA SER A 21 8.62 15.19 -3.11
C SER A 21 7.59 14.71 -4.14
N GLY A 22 7.88 13.57 -4.77
CA GLY A 22 6.98 12.91 -5.68
C GLY A 22 5.77 12.47 -4.87
N THR A 23 4.62 13.11 -5.09
CA THR A 23 3.35 12.53 -4.66
C THR A 23 3.20 11.20 -5.40
N VAL A 24 3.54 10.09 -4.75
CA VAL A 24 3.23 8.75 -5.24
C VAL A 24 1.72 8.60 -5.13
N LYS A 25 0.99 9.18 -6.08
CA LYS A 25 -0.43 8.90 -6.29
C LYS A 25 -0.50 7.47 -6.80
N ARG A 26 -0.66 6.50 -5.88
CA ARG A 26 -1.07 5.15 -6.28
C ARG A 26 -2.35 5.31 -7.11
N ALA A 27 -2.38 4.65 -8.27
CA ALA A 27 -3.45 4.79 -9.25
C ALA A 27 -4.83 4.61 -8.60
N VAL A 28 -5.52 5.72 -8.37
CA VAL A 28 -6.99 5.72 -8.34
C VAL A 28 -7.38 5.56 -9.80
N HIS A 29 -7.96 4.41 -10.15
CA HIS A 29 -8.46 4.16 -11.50
C HIS A 29 -9.36 5.33 -11.92
N SER A 30 -9.42 5.70 -13.21
CA SER A 30 -10.25 6.85 -13.64
C SER A 30 -11.74 6.68 -13.30
N SER A 31 -12.16 5.44 -13.03
CA SER A 31 -13.51 5.06 -12.58
C SER A 31 -13.67 4.94 -11.05
N GLY A 32 -12.72 5.42 -10.24
CA GLY A 32 -12.75 5.32 -8.78
C GLY A 32 -12.18 4.01 -8.23
N CYS A 33 -12.63 3.60 -7.04
CA CYS A 33 -12.15 2.37 -6.41
C CYS A 33 -12.82 1.11 -6.98
N PRO A 34 -12.12 -0.04 -6.99
CA PRO A 34 -12.69 -1.29 -7.44
C PRO A 34 -13.85 -1.75 -6.54
N LYS A 35 -14.61 -2.74 -7.01
CA LYS A 35 -15.81 -3.22 -6.31
C LYS A 35 -15.51 -3.60 -4.86
N ASN A 36 -16.36 -3.13 -3.94
CA ASN A 36 -16.25 -3.31 -2.48
C ASN A 36 -14.96 -2.72 -1.85
N ALA A 37 -14.31 -1.79 -2.54
CA ALA A 37 -13.27 -0.95 -1.96
C ALA A 37 -13.77 0.48 -1.73
N GLU A 38 -13.05 1.22 -0.89
CA GLU A 38 -13.27 2.63 -0.63
C GLU A 38 -11.92 3.37 -0.63
N TYR A 39 -11.92 4.61 -1.10
CA TYR A 39 -10.73 5.44 -1.10
C TYR A 39 -10.52 5.99 0.30
N LYS A 40 -9.30 5.88 0.83
CA LYS A 40 -8.90 6.51 2.08
C LYS A 40 -7.62 7.30 1.90
N GLU A 41 -7.60 8.49 2.50
CA GLU A 41 -6.41 9.33 2.62
C GLU A 41 -5.36 8.73 3.56
N CYS A 42 -5.81 8.02 4.61
CA CYS A 42 -4.95 7.29 5.54
C CYS A 42 -5.21 5.79 5.41
N THR A 43 -4.24 5.04 4.90
CA THR A 43 -4.33 3.59 4.71
C THR A 43 -3.45 2.83 5.71
N ASN A 44 -3.55 1.50 5.74
CA ASN A 44 -2.65 0.68 6.54
C ASN A 44 -1.30 0.50 5.83
N ILE A 45 -0.20 0.63 6.56
CA ILE A 45 1.16 0.34 6.06
C ILE A 45 1.39 -1.17 5.99
N CYS A 46 0.68 -1.93 6.82
CA CYS A 46 0.81 -3.37 6.88
C CYS A 46 0.34 -4.05 5.59
N PRO A 47 0.90 -5.23 5.28
CA PRO A 47 0.51 -5.98 4.09
C PRO A 47 -0.99 -6.25 4.05
N ASP A 48 -1.57 -6.01 2.88
CA ASP A 48 -2.99 -6.21 2.65
C ASP A 48 -3.38 -7.69 2.77
N LYS A 49 -4.63 -7.92 3.17
CA LYS A 49 -5.23 -9.25 3.18
C LYS A 49 -5.90 -9.55 1.85
N SER A 50 -5.68 -10.77 1.35
CA SER A 50 -6.29 -11.31 0.14
C SER A 50 -6.78 -12.73 0.36
N CYS A 51 -7.50 -13.31 -0.62
CA CYS A 51 -7.91 -14.71 -0.55
C CYS A 51 -6.73 -15.70 -0.39
N GLN A 52 -5.50 -15.30 -0.73
CA GLN A 52 -4.30 -16.12 -0.51
C GLN A 52 -3.80 -16.13 0.94
N ASN A 53 -4.05 -15.07 1.74
CA ASN A 53 -3.43 -14.90 3.07
C ASN A 53 -4.38 -14.44 4.19
N TYR A 54 -5.69 -14.39 3.95
CA TYR A 54 -6.67 -13.84 4.91
C TYR A 54 -6.78 -14.62 6.22
N GLN A 55 -6.36 -15.90 6.25
CA GLN A 55 -6.32 -16.72 7.47
C GLN A 55 -5.07 -16.46 8.31
N MET A 56 -4.01 -15.89 7.71
CA MET A 56 -2.76 -15.64 8.41
C MET A 56 -2.93 -14.44 9.35
N VAL A 57 -2.66 -14.62 10.64
CA VAL A 57 -2.62 -13.49 11.59
C VAL A 57 -1.42 -12.61 11.24
N SER A 58 -1.64 -11.32 11.03
CA SER A 58 -0.56 -10.37 10.79
C SER A 58 0.08 -9.98 12.12
N THR A 59 1.41 -10.08 12.23
CA THR A 59 2.18 -9.48 13.33
C THR A 59 2.45 -8.00 13.11
N CYS A 60 2.20 -7.50 11.89
CA CYS A 60 2.33 -6.08 11.59
C CYS A 60 1.17 -5.30 12.20
N PHE A 61 1.52 -4.29 12.99
CA PHE A 61 0.63 -3.28 13.54
C PHE A 61 1.30 -1.91 13.40
N SER A 62 0.56 -0.91 12.93
CA SER A 62 1.06 0.46 12.77
C SER A 62 -0.03 1.46 13.16
N LEU A 63 0.36 2.47 13.94
CA LEU A 63 -0.47 3.66 14.22
C LEU A 63 -0.24 4.79 13.19
N ARG A 64 0.74 4.62 12.29
CA ARG A 64 1.05 5.58 11.23
C ARG A 64 0.19 5.32 10.00
N CYS A 65 -0.19 6.39 9.32
CA CYS A 65 -0.89 6.34 8.04
C CYS A 65 0.06 5.94 6.91
N GLY A 66 -0.37 4.95 6.13
CA GLY A 66 0.15 4.69 4.79
C GLY A 66 -0.36 5.73 3.80
N PRO A 67 0.16 5.70 2.56
CA PRO A 67 -0.23 6.65 1.52
C PRO A 67 -1.72 6.50 1.15
N PRO A 68 -2.36 7.55 0.63
CA PRO A 68 -3.73 7.46 0.13
C PRO A 68 -3.89 6.37 -0.93
N ALA A 69 -4.91 5.53 -0.80
CA ALA A 69 -5.24 4.48 -1.77
C ALA A 69 -6.65 3.93 -1.58
N CYS A 70 -7.10 3.14 -2.56
CA CYS A 70 -8.29 2.30 -2.42
C CYS A 70 -7.98 1.09 -1.55
N ILE A 71 -8.74 0.92 -0.45
CA ILE A 71 -8.66 -0.23 0.44
C ILE A 71 -9.98 -1.00 0.46
N CYS A 72 -9.94 -2.30 0.73
CA CYS A 72 -11.17 -3.07 0.91
C CYS A 72 -11.98 -2.54 2.09
N LYS A 73 -13.31 -2.50 1.95
CA LYS A 73 -14.22 -2.17 3.04
C LYS A 73 -14.08 -3.15 4.19
N GLU A 74 -14.50 -2.75 5.38
CA GLU A 74 -14.47 -3.61 6.57
C GLU A 74 -15.10 -4.99 6.30
N GLY A 75 -14.47 -6.03 6.85
CA GLY A 75 -14.87 -7.44 6.60
C GLY A 75 -14.55 -7.99 5.20
N HIS A 76 -13.98 -7.19 4.29
CA HIS A 76 -13.56 -7.64 2.95
C HIS A 76 -12.04 -7.77 2.84
N VAL A 77 -11.61 -8.61 1.90
CA VAL A 77 -10.21 -8.83 1.53
C VAL A 77 -10.09 -8.78 0.01
N TYR A 78 -8.89 -8.54 -0.51
CA TYR A 78 -8.67 -8.55 -1.96
C TYR A 78 -8.95 -9.95 -2.52
N LEU A 79 -9.66 -10.01 -3.64
CA LEU A 79 -9.89 -11.28 -4.34
C LEU A 79 -8.56 -11.90 -4.75
N ASP A 80 -7.64 -11.05 -5.20
CA ASP A 80 -6.31 -11.42 -5.65
C ASP A 80 -5.29 -10.45 -5.05
N GLY A 81 -4.27 -10.98 -4.36
CA GLY A 81 -3.18 -10.19 -3.79
C GLY A 81 -2.25 -9.59 -4.84
N GLU A 82 -2.17 -10.19 -6.04
CA GLU A 82 -1.33 -9.70 -7.14
C GLU A 82 -2.07 -8.65 -7.98
N ASP A 83 -3.37 -8.84 -8.21
CA ASP A 83 -4.22 -7.92 -8.98
C ASP A 83 -5.39 -7.36 -8.15
N LYS A 84 -5.12 -6.22 -7.50
CA LYS A 84 -6.10 -5.52 -6.66
C LYS A 84 -7.27 -4.92 -7.45
N ASN A 85 -7.18 -4.83 -8.78
CA ASN A 85 -8.26 -4.30 -9.60
C ASN A 85 -9.43 -5.29 -9.74
N LYS A 86 -9.19 -6.58 -9.47
CA LYS A 86 -10.25 -7.60 -9.38
C LYS A 86 -11.22 -7.36 -8.21
N GLY A 87 -10.88 -6.43 -7.33
CA GLY A 87 -11.74 -5.94 -6.26
C GLY A 87 -11.71 -6.78 -5.00
N CYS A 88 -12.67 -6.50 -4.13
CA CYS A 88 -12.72 -7.05 -2.78
C CYS A 88 -13.93 -7.97 -2.59
N VAL A 89 -13.73 -9.03 -1.82
CA VAL A 89 -14.76 -10.01 -1.49
C VAL A 89 -14.77 -10.26 0.02
N ARG A 90 -15.88 -10.77 0.55
CA ARG A 90 -15.91 -11.24 1.94
C ARG A 90 -15.02 -12.46 2.11
N ARG A 91 -14.48 -12.67 3.33
CA ARG A 91 -13.63 -13.82 3.64
C ARG A 91 -14.34 -15.15 3.36
N GLU A 92 -15.64 -15.23 3.61
CA GLU A 92 -16.46 -16.41 3.31
C GLU A 92 -16.47 -16.76 1.81
N THR A 93 -16.36 -15.77 0.92
CA THR A 93 -16.25 -16.00 -0.53
C THR A 93 -14.95 -16.70 -0.89
N CYS A 94 -13.83 -16.33 -0.25
CA CYS A 94 -12.55 -17.00 -0.45
C CYS A 94 -12.62 -18.49 -0.06
N ASN A 95 -13.32 -18.82 1.04
CA ASN A 95 -13.56 -20.21 1.45
C ASN A 95 -14.28 -21.02 0.37
N LYS A 96 -15.35 -20.46 -0.22
CA LYS A 96 -16.11 -21.12 -1.29
C LYS A 96 -15.26 -21.33 -2.53
N LEU A 97 -14.49 -20.32 -2.94
CA LEU A 97 -13.58 -20.42 -4.09
C LEU A 97 -12.51 -21.50 -3.90
N ASN A 98 -11.91 -21.56 -2.71
CA ASN A 98 -10.94 -22.60 -2.38
C ASN A 98 -11.56 -24.00 -2.39
N LYS A 99 -12.80 -24.15 -1.89
CA LYS A 99 -13.52 -25.43 -1.96
C LYS A 99 -13.73 -25.87 -3.40
N ILE A 100 -14.15 -24.96 -4.28
CA ILE A 100 -14.35 -25.24 -5.71
C ILE A 100 -13.03 -25.64 -6.37
N ARG A 101 -11.95 -24.87 -6.14
CA ARG A 101 -10.63 -25.15 -6.71
C ARG A 101 -10.07 -26.52 -6.29
N ASN A 102 -10.33 -26.92 -5.06
CA ASN A 102 -9.80 -28.15 -4.48
C ASN A 102 -10.76 -29.35 -4.63
N GLN A 103 -11.94 -29.16 -5.22
CA GLN A 103 -12.88 -30.25 -5.41
C GLN A 103 -12.38 -31.15 -6.55
N PRO A 104 -12.30 -32.48 -6.37
CA PRO A 104 -12.00 -33.40 -7.45
C PRO A 104 -13.02 -33.19 -8.57
N VAL A 105 -12.53 -32.92 -9.78
CA VAL A 105 -13.37 -32.96 -10.97
C VAL A 105 -13.82 -34.43 -11.14
N PRO A 106 -15.13 -34.70 -11.30
CA PRO A 106 -15.62 -36.07 -11.48
C PRO A 106 -15.05 -36.75 -12.73
#